data_AF-A0A356NDI6-F1
#
_entry.id   AF-A0A356NDI6-F1
#
_cell.length_a   1.000
_cell.length_b   1.000
_cell.length_c   1.000
_cell.angle_alpha   90.00
_cell.angle_beta   90.00
_cell.angle_gamma   90.00
#
_symmetry.space_group_name_H-M   'P 1'
#
loop_
_entity.id
_entity.type
_entity.pdbx_description
1 polymer ?
#
loop_
_entity_poly.entity_id
_entity_poly.type
_entity_poly.pdbx_seq_one_letter_code
_entity_poly.pdbx_strand_id
1 'polypeptide(L)'
;PGRQPTPPSLPRSRRGRVPPTPRLKLFDIGVPRNVTADVAAVGGVAAYDVDDLEEVVARNRLARQATARVAEALLRQDAEDFLVWWDGLEAVPVLNRLRRTMDELREQELLKALSRMGPDLSAREKNVVEALSKGIINKVLHGPVTRLRGPMERQKRLEQLQVVCELFDLDQSETS
;
A
#
# COMPACT_ATOMS: atom_id res chain seq x y z
N PRO A 1 -1.22 -13.18 40.58
CA PRO A 1 -2.57 -13.76 40.71
C PRO A 1 -3.43 -12.93 41.69
N GLY A 2 -3.91 -11.78 41.21
CA GLY A 2 -4.64 -10.81 42.01
C GLY A 2 -6.12 -11.19 42.14
N ARG A 3 -6.60 -11.30 43.39
CA ARG A 3 -8.03 -11.50 43.71
C ARG A 3 -8.83 -10.29 43.21
N GLN A 4 -9.82 -10.55 42.36
CA GLN A 4 -10.85 -9.55 42.03
C GLN A 4 -11.71 -9.26 43.28
N PRO A 5 -12.09 -8.00 43.53
CA PRO A 5 -13.01 -7.68 44.62
C PRO A 5 -14.42 -8.16 44.26
N THR A 6 -15.04 -8.89 45.16
CA THR A 6 -16.46 -9.29 45.09
C THR A 6 -17.36 -8.05 45.13
N PRO A 7 -18.38 -7.93 44.26
CA PRO A 7 -19.30 -6.80 44.29
C PRO A 7 -20.17 -6.85 45.57
N PRO A 8 -20.62 -5.70 46.09
CA PRO A 8 -21.40 -5.64 47.32
C PRO A 8 -22.75 -6.35 47.13
N SER A 9 -23.07 -7.25 48.05
CA SER A 9 -24.36 -7.96 48.10
C SER A 9 -25.47 -6.99 48.51
N LEU A 10 -26.38 -6.68 47.58
CA LEU A 10 -27.61 -5.94 47.86
C LEU A 10 -28.58 -6.79 48.72
N PRO A 11 -29.26 -6.21 49.72
CA PRO A 11 -30.16 -6.93 50.59
C PRO A 11 -31.37 -7.45 49.82
N ARG A 12 -31.68 -8.74 50.02
CA ARG A 12 -32.88 -9.41 49.50
C ARG A 12 -34.12 -8.87 50.22
N SER A 13 -34.74 -7.82 49.69
CA SER A 13 -36.08 -7.41 50.11
C SER A 13 -36.91 -6.92 48.92
N ARG A 14 -38.12 -7.48 48.79
CA ARG A 14 -39.15 -7.26 47.78
C ARG A 14 -38.85 -7.85 46.41
N ARG A 15 -39.43 -9.05 46.15
CA ARG A 15 -39.78 -9.50 44.80
C ARG A 15 -40.87 -8.57 44.23
N GLY A 16 -40.50 -7.33 43.93
CA GLY A 16 -41.22 -6.53 42.97
C GLY A 16 -40.92 -7.11 41.60
N ARG A 17 -41.96 -7.53 40.89
CA ARG A 17 -41.91 -7.99 39.50
C ARG A 17 -40.92 -7.12 38.72
N VAL A 18 -39.82 -7.70 38.23
CA VAL A 18 -38.98 -7.04 37.23
C VAL A 18 -39.95 -6.65 36.10
N PRO A 19 -40.12 -5.35 35.78
CA PRO A 19 -41.01 -4.97 34.70
C PRO A 19 -40.57 -5.75 33.46
N PRO A 20 -41.51 -6.36 32.70
CA PRO A 20 -41.12 -7.16 31.56
C PRO A 20 -40.26 -6.29 30.66
N THR A 21 -39.03 -6.72 30.39
CA THR A 21 -38.23 -6.12 29.32
C THR A 21 -39.10 -6.16 28.07
N PRO A 22 -39.27 -5.05 27.34
CA PRO A 22 -40.13 -5.01 26.17
C PRO A 22 -39.71 -6.14 25.23
N ARG A 23 -40.70 -6.93 24.77
CA ARG A 23 -40.47 -8.08 23.89
C ARG A 23 -40.05 -7.62 22.49
N LEU A 24 -40.34 -6.36 22.14
CA LEU A 24 -40.00 -5.72 20.87
C LEU A 24 -39.38 -4.35 21.11
N LYS A 25 -38.24 -4.08 20.46
CA LYS A 25 -37.60 -2.76 20.41
C LYS A 25 -37.61 -2.26 18.97
N LEU A 26 -38.11 -1.05 18.77
CA LEU A 26 -38.18 -0.37 17.47
C LEU A 26 -37.18 0.78 17.49
N PHE A 27 -36.37 0.89 16.43
CA PHE A 27 -35.43 2.01 16.25
C PHE A 27 -35.86 2.76 14.99
N ASP A 28 -36.38 3.97 15.16
CA ASP A 28 -36.80 4.84 14.07
C ASP A 28 -35.67 5.83 13.74
N ILE A 29 -34.98 5.55 12.63
CA ILE A 29 -33.88 6.37 12.12
C ILE A 29 -34.28 7.24 10.92
N GLY A 30 -35.57 7.29 10.59
CA GLY A 30 -36.10 8.02 9.44
C GLY A 30 -36.40 9.49 9.73
N VAL A 31 -36.18 10.35 8.73
CA VAL A 31 -36.60 11.76 8.75
C VAL A 31 -37.35 12.08 7.44
N PRO A 32 -38.70 12.26 7.48
CA PRO A 32 -39.58 12.27 8.64
C PRO A 32 -39.78 10.89 9.30
N ARG A 33 -40.15 10.88 10.59
CA ARG A 33 -40.32 9.67 11.43
C ARG A 33 -41.24 8.63 10.77
N ASN A 34 -40.82 7.38 10.80
CA ASN A 34 -41.57 6.24 10.27
C ASN A 34 -42.49 5.59 11.30
N VAL A 35 -42.24 5.85 12.59
CA VAL A 35 -43.01 5.30 13.71
C VAL A 35 -43.81 6.41 14.37
N THR A 36 -45.10 6.17 14.53
CA THR A 36 -46.02 7.10 15.18
C THR A 36 -45.82 7.10 16.70
N ALA A 37 -45.99 8.26 17.35
CA ALA A 37 -45.73 8.43 18.79
C ALA A 37 -46.66 7.60 19.70
N ASP A 38 -47.81 7.15 19.18
CA ASP A 38 -48.78 6.31 19.89
C ASP A 38 -48.31 4.87 20.12
N VAL A 39 -47.22 4.44 19.47
CA VAL A 39 -46.62 3.10 19.65
C VAL A 39 -46.20 2.84 21.10
N ALA A 40 -45.90 3.90 21.87
CA ALA A 40 -45.53 3.82 23.29
C ALA A 40 -46.68 3.30 24.17
N ALA A 41 -47.93 3.37 23.70
CA ALA A 41 -49.10 2.82 24.40
C ALA A 41 -49.24 1.30 24.23
N VAL A 42 -48.50 0.68 23.29
CA VAL A 42 -48.56 -0.76 23.04
C VAL A 42 -47.74 -1.52 24.07
N GLY A 43 -48.42 -2.31 24.90
CA GLY A 43 -47.78 -3.08 25.97
C GLY A 43 -46.69 -4.01 25.45
N GLY A 44 -45.47 -3.85 25.97
CA GLY A 44 -44.32 -4.69 25.62
C GLY A 44 -43.49 -4.21 24.42
N VAL A 45 -43.76 -3.01 23.90
CA VAL A 45 -42.98 -2.36 22.84
C VAL A 45 -42.22 -1.16 23.40
N ALA A 46 -40.97 -0.97 23.00
CA ALA A 46 -40.23 0.28 23.23
C ALA A 46 -39.75 0.82 21.88
N ALA A 47 -40.00 2.11 21.61
CA ALA A 47 -39.50 2.80 20.43
C ALA A 47 -38.43 3.80 20.85
N TYR A 48 -37.40 3.92 20.01
CA TYR A 48 -36.30 4.88 20.14
C TYR A 48 -36.20 5.65 18.83
N ASP A 49 -36.09 6.97 18.88
CA ASP A 49 -35.84 7.79 17.70
C ASP A 49 -34.38 8.25 17.60
N VAL A 50 -34.08 9.11 16.63
CA VAL A 50 -32.72 9.63 16.39
C VAL A 50 -32.19 10.41 17.60
N ASP A 51 -33.07 11.08 18.34
CA ASP A 51 -32.70 11.91 19.50
C ASP A 51 -32.34 10.99 20.70
N ASP A 52 -33.04 9.87 20.88
CA ASP A 52 -32.73 8.87 21.91
C ASP A 52 -31.36 8.17 21.71
N LEU A 53 -30.78 8.28 20.51
CA LEU A 53 -29.49 7.68 20.15
C LEU A 53 -28.31 8.65 20.33
N GLU A 54 -28.53 9.88 20.78
CA GLU A 54 -27.49 10.93 20.90
C GLU A 54 -26.26 10.50 21.70
N GLU A 55 -26.42 9.82 22.84
CA GLU A 55 -25.29 9.35 23.67
C GLU A 55 -24.45 8.28 22.92
N VAL A 56 -25.13 7.38 22.21
CA VAL A 56 -24.49 6.34 21.39
C VAL A 56 -23.79 6.97 20.18
N VAL A 57 -24.40 7.98 19.56
CA VAL A 57 -23.82 8.77 18.47
C VAL A 57 -22.60 9.55 18.95
N ALA A 58 -22.64 10.18 20.12
CA ALA A 58 -21.52 10.90 20.71
C ALA A 58 -20.34 9.96 21.00
N ARG A 59 -20.60 8.80 21.62
CA ARG A 59 -19.57 7.76 21.84
C ARG A 59 -18.98 7.25 20.52
N ASN A 60 -19.83 7.00 19.52
CA ASN A 60 -19.39 6.57 18.19
C ASN A 60 -18.60 7.67 17.46
N ARG A 61 -18.92 8.95 17.66
CA ARG A 61 -18.16 10.07 17.08
C ARG A 61 -16.75 10.14 17.65
N LEU A 62 -16.58 9.99 18.97
CA LEU A 62 -15.26 9.92 19.60
C LEU A 62 -14.46 8.71 19.10
N ALA A 63 -15.09 7.54 19.01
CA ALA A 63 -14.47 6.35 18.45
C ALA A 63 -14.06 6.56 16.97
N ARG A 64 -14.94 7.15 16.15
CA ARG A 64 -14.64 7.49 14.74
C ARG A 64 -13.49 8.48 14.63
N GLN A 65 -13.41 9.49 15.49
CA GLN A 65 -12.29 10.44 15.52
C GLN A 65 -10.97 9.75 15.88
N ALA A 66 -10.98 8.84 16.85
CA ALA A 66 -9.80 8.06 17.20
C ALA A 66 -9.34 7.18 16.02
N THR A 67 -10.28 6.47 15.36
CA THR A 67 -9.99 5.67 14.17
C THR A 67 -9.49 6.53 13.01
N ALA A 68 -10.07 7.71 12.79
CA ALA A 68 -9.64 8.63 11.75
C ALA A 68 -8.19 9.09 11.96
N ARG A 69 -7.79 9.41 13.19
CA ARG A 69 -6.39 9.77 13.51
C ARG A 69 -5.40 8.64 13.20
N VAL A 70 -5.79 7.40 13.49
CA VAL A 70 -4.96 6.23 13.16
C VAL A 70 -4.85 6.07 11.64
N ALA A 71 -5.96 6.23 10.92
CA ALA A 71 -5.98 6.17 9.46
C ALA A 71 -5.13 7.30 8.83
N GLU A 72 -5.21 8.53 9.34
CA GLU A 72 -4.40 9.66 8.88
C GLU A 72 -2.90 9.41 9.07
N ALA A 73 -2.50 8.78 10.17
CA ALA A 73 -1.09 8.44 10.41
C ALA A 73 -0.58 7.39 9.39
N LEU A 74 -1.40 6.36 9.10
CA LEU A 74 -1.06 5.36 8.10
C LEU A 74 -0.98 5.98 6.69
N LEU A 75 -1.99 6.78 6.32
CA LEU A 75 -2.02 7.46 5.01
C LEU A 75 -0.84 8.41 4.81
N ARG A 76 -0.35 9.05 5.88
CA ARG A 76 0.84 9.91 5.79
C ARG A 76 2.07 9.09 5.41
N GLN A 77 2.27 7.94 6.04
CA GLN A 77 3.38 7.05 5.71
C GLN A 77 3.26 6.53 4.27
N ASP A 78 2.08 6.07 3.87
CA ASP A 78 1.85 5.57 2.50
C ASP A 78 2.07 6.68 1.45
N ALA A 79 1.69 7.92 1.77
CA ALA A 79 1.93 9.07 0.89
C ALA A 79 3.42 9.40 0.75
N GLU A 80 4.19 9.32 1.83
CA GLU A 80 5.66 9.49 1.81
C GLU A 80 6.31 8.39 0.94
N ASP A 81 5.94 7.14 1.15
CA ASP A 81 6.44 6.01 0.36
C ASP A 81 6.07 6.14 -1.13
N PHE A 82 4.84 6.61 -1.42
CA PHE A 82 4.39 6.88 -2.78
C PHE A 82 5.24 7.96 -3.47
N LEU A 83 5.57 9.06 -2.77
CA LEU A 83 6.39 10.13 -3.33
C LEU A 83 7.82 9.66 -3.60
N VAL A 84 8.42 8.89 -2.68
CA VAL A 84 9.74 8.28 -2.89
C VAL A 84 9.75 7.36 -4.11
N TRP A 85 8.70 6.55 -4.27
CA TRP A 85 8.53 5.70 -5.46
C TRP A 85 8.36 6.52 -6.74
N TRP A 86 7.52 7.57 -6.70
CA TRP A 86 7.25 8.45 -7.82
C TRP A 86 8.53 9.15 -8.31
N ASP A 87 9.34 9.69 -7.40
CA ASP A 87 10.64 10.29 -7.73
C ASP A 87 11.61 9.27 -8.34
N GLY A 88 11.47 7.99 -7.97
CA GLY A 88 12.22 6.89 -8.59
C GLY A 88 11.89 6.66 -10.07
N LEU A 89 10.72 7.11 -10.55
CA LEU A 89 10.32 6.97 -11.95
C LEU A 89 11.16 7.86 -12.89
N GLU A 90 11.75 8.95 -12.38
CA GLU A 90 12.63 9.84 -13.16
C GLU A 90 13.88 9.12 -13.67
N ALA A 91 14.32 8.06 -12.99
CA ALA A 91 15.44 7.23 -13.42
C ALA A 91 15.09 6.32 -14.62
N VAL A 92 13.80 6.07 -14.89
CA VAL A 92 13.38 5.07 -15.88
C VAL A 92 13.89 5.36 -17.30
N PRO A 93 13.78 6.59 -17.85
CA PRO A 93 14.27 6.88 -19.21
C PRO A 93 15.78 6.65 -19.35
N VAL A 94 16.57 7.13 -18.39
CA VAL A 94 18.05 6.97 -18.38
C VAL A 94 18.45 5.51 -18.27
N LEU A 95 17.82 4.75 -17.36
CA LEU A 95 18.10 3.33 -17.19
C LEU A 95 17.72 2.51 -18.44
N ASN A 96 16.67 2.90 -19.16
CA ASN A 96 16.31 2.28 -20.43
C ASN A 96 17.36 2.54 -21.51
N ARG A 97 17.88 3.78 -21.61
CA ARG A 97 18.99 4.11 -22.51
C ARG A 97 20.23 3.30 -22.17
N LEU A 98 20.63 3.29 -20.90
CA LEU A 98 21.78 2.50 -20.43
C LEU A 98 21.65 1.01 -20.79
N ARG A 99 20.47 0.43 -20.57
CA ARG A 99 20.21 -0.98 -20.89
C ARG A 99 20.34 -1.24 -22.39
N ARG A 100 19.81 -0.35 -23.23
CA ARG A 100 19.92 -0.44 -24.69
C ARG A 100 21.38 -0.37 -25.14
N THR A 101 22.13 0.64 -24.71
CA THR A 101 23.56 0.80 -25.04
C THR A 101 24.38 -0.44 -24.65
N MET A 102 24.11 -1.02 -23.48
CA MET A 102 24.77 -2.24 -23.02
C MET A 102 24.38 -3.48 -23.83
N ASP A 103 23.10 -3.63 -24.19
CA ASP A 103 22.62 -4.73 -25.01
C ASP A 103 23.19 -4.64 -26.45
N GLU A 104 23.31 -3.45 -27.01
CA GLU A 104 23.95 -3.20 -28.33
C GLU A 104 25.43 -3.58 -28.32
N LEU A 105 26.19 -3.12 -27.32
CA LEU A 105 27.60 -3.50 -27.15
C LEU A 105 27.75 -5.02 -27.01
N ARG A 106 26.90 -5.65 -26.20
CA ARG A 106 26.87 -7.12 -26.01
C ARG A 106 26.66 -7.84 -27.33
N GLU A 107 25.71 -7.39 -28.15
CA GLU A 107 25.41 -8.03 -29.44
C GLU A 107 26.57 -7.91 -30.42
N GLN A 108 27.21 -6.74 -30.50
CA GLN A 108 28.40 -6.53 -31.33
C GLN A 108 29.54 -7.47 -30.93
N GLU A 109 29.83 -7.59 -29.63
CA GLU A 109 30.88 -8.48 -29.15
C GLU A 109 30.52 -9.96 -29.27
N LEU A 110 29.24 -10.32 -29.08
CA LEU A 110 28.75 -11.68 -29.29
C LEU A 110 28.92 -12.11 -30.76
N LEU A 111 28.58 -11.25 -31.71
CA LEU A 111 28.76 -11.52 -33.14
C LEU A 111 30.24 -11.71 -33.50
N LYS A 112 31.14 -10.88 -32.96
CA LYS A 112 32.60 -11.04 -33.13
C LYS A 112 33.12 -12.34 -32.52
N ALA A 113 32.61 -12.73 -31.34
CA ALA A 113 33.00 -13.98 -30.70
C ALA A 113 32.54 -15.18 -31.52
N LEU A 114 31.27 -15.21 -31.93
CA LEU A 114 30.70 -16.30 -32.73
C LEU A 114 31.37 -16.45 -34.10
N SER A 115 31.74 -15.35 -34.76
CA SER A 115 32.44 -15.41 -36.05
C SER A 115 33.85 -16.01 -35.93
N ARG A 116 34.54 -15.78 -34.81
CA ARG A 116 35.87 -16.37 -34.51
C ARG A 116 35.82 -17.84 -34.12
N MET A 117 34.70 -18.31 -33.57
CA MET A 117 34.52 -19.70 -33.17
C MET A 117 34.26 -20.66 -34.34
N GLY A 118 33.99 -20.13 -35.53
CA GLY A 118 33.81 -20.92 -36.76
C GLY A 118 32.39 -21.46 -36.99
N PRO A 119 32.12 -22.03 -38.17
CA PRO A 119 30.77 -22.45 -38.59
C PRO A 119 30.27 -23.72 -37.89
N ASP A 120 31.17 -24.53 -37.33
CA ASP A 120 30.86 -25.85 -36.75
C ASP A 120 30.23 -25.77 -35.34
N LEU A 121 29.94 -24.56 -34.86
CA LEU A 121 29.38 -24.35 -33.54
C LEU A 121 27.93 -24.83 -33.46
N SER A 122 27.67 -25.78 -32.55
CA SER A 122 26.33 -26.32 -32.33
C SER A 122 25.37 -25.24 -31.80
N ALA A 123 24.06 -25.44 -32.02
CA ALA A 123 23.04 -24.55 -31.46
C ALA A 123 23.12 -24.46 -29.92
N ARG A 124 23.52 -25.56 -29.26
CA ARG A 124 23.71 -25.59 -27.81
C ARG A 124 24.84 -24.67 -27.36
N GLU A 125 25.98 -24.73 -28.04
CA GLU A 125 27.14 -23.89 -27.70
C GLU A 125 26.85 -22.40 -27.95
N LYS A 126 26.19 -22.07 -29.07
CA LYS A 126 25.71 -20.70 -29.34
C LYS A 126 24.85 -20.16 -28.20
N ASN A 127 23.88 -20.95 -27.75
CA ASN A 127 22.99 -20.58 -26.65
C ASN A 127 23.74 -20.40 -25.32
N VAL A 128 24.77 -21.20 -25.04
CA VAL A 128 25.58 -21.06 -23.83
C VAL A 128 26.35 -19.75 -23.83
N VAL A 129 26.97 -19.38 -24.95
CA VAL A 129 27.71 -18.12 -25.08
C VAL A 129 26.76 -16.92 -25.00
N GLU A 130 25.59 -17.01 -25.65
CA GLU A 130 24.56 -15.98 -25.54
C GLU A 130 24.06 -15.81 -24.11
N ALA A 131 23.75 -16.90 -23.41
CA ALA A 131 23.31 -16.88 -22.01
C ALA A 131 24.39 -16.31 -21.08
N LEU A 132 25.67 -16.65 -21.32
CA LEU A 132 26.80 -16.08 -20.58
C LEU A 132 26.85 -14.56 -20.76
N SER A 133 26.83 -14.08 -22.00
CA SER A 133 26.88 -12.64 -22.31
C SER A 133 25.73 -11.87 -21.65
N LYS A 134 24.50 -12.38 -21.75
CA LYS A 134 23.31 -11.79 -21.09
C LYS A 134 23.46 -11.80 -19.57
N GLY A 135 23.99 -12.88 -19.01
CA GLY A 135 24.24 -13.01 -17.58
C GLY A 135 25.22 -11.98 -17.05
N ILE A 136 26.28 -11.67 -17.81
CA ILE A 136 27.25 -10.62 -17.46
C ILE A 136 26.58 -9.25 -17.46
N ILE A 137 25.88 -8.88 -18.54
CA ILE A 137 25.19 -7.58 -18.65
C ILE A 137 24.16 -7.42 -17.53
N ASN A 138 23.34 -8.44 -17.27
CA ASN A 138 22.36 -8.39 -16.18
C ASN A 138 23.02 -8.17 -14.81
N LYS A 139 24.16 -8.81 -14.53
CA LYS A 139 24.90 -8.63 -13.27
C LYS A 139 25.51 -7.23 -13.15
N VAL A 140 26.04 -6.69 -14.24
CA VAL A 140 26.58 -5.33 -14.28
C VAL A 140 25.47 -4.30 -14.05
N LEU A 141 24.34 -4.45 -14.74
CA LEU A 141 23.22 -3.51 -14.66
C LEU A 141 22.43 -3.59 -13.34
N HIS A 142 22.45 -4.73 -12.65
CA HIS A 142 21.73 -4.91 -11.39
C HIS A 142 22.07 -3.83 -10.35
N GLY A 143 23.35 -3.54 -10.14
CA GLY A 143 23.81 -2.57 -9.15
C GLY A 143 23.28 -1.15 -9.40
N PRO A 144 23.57 -0.55 -10.57
CA PRO A 144 23.09 0.78 -10.94
C PRO A 144 21.56 0.88 -10.95
N VAL A 145 20.86 -0.11 -11.55
CA VAL A 145 19.39 -0.10 -11.64
C VAL A 145 18.75 -0.15 -10.25
N THR A 146 19.20 -1.05 -9.39
CA THR A 146 18.66 -1.18 -8.02
C THR A 146 18.94 0.07 -7.19
N ARG A 147 20.13 0.67 -7.33
CA ARG A 147 20.48 1.90 -6.62
C ARG A 147 19.64 3.09 -7.09
N LEU A 148 19.51 3.27 -8.40
CA LEU A 148 18.82 4.42 -9.00
C LEU A 148 17.30 4.34 -8.95
N ARG A 149 16.71 3.15 -8.76
CA ARG A 149 15.28 2.99 -8.45
C ARG A 149 14.98 2.92 -6.95
N GLY A 150 16.00 2.75 -6.12
CA GLY A 150 15.84 2.63 -4.68
C GLY A 150 15.45 3.94 -4.00
N PRO A 151 15.04 3.88 -2.72
CA PRO A 151 14.81 5.07 -1.90
C PRO A 151 16.05 5.94 -1.79
N MET A 152 15.93 7.21 -2.19
CA MET A 152 16.95 8.25 -2.00
C MET A 152 16.36 9.63 -2.26
N GLU A 153 17.02 10.66 -1.72
CA GLU A 153 16.73 12.06 -2.03
C GLU A 153 16.73 12.32 -3.54
N ARG A 154 15.69 13.01 -4.02
CA ARG A 154 15.52 13.32 -5.45
C ARG A 154 16.75 14.04 -6.05
N GLN A 155 17.29 15.03 -5.34
CA GLN A 155 18.48 15.77 -5.79
C GLN A 155 19.70 14.85 -5.99
N LYS A 156 19.94 13.95 -5.04
CA LYS A 156 21.02 12.95 -5.13
C LYS A 156 20.80 11.97 -6.28
N ARG A 157 19.54 11.61 -6.56
CA ARG A 157 19.19 10.77 -7.71
C ARG A 157 19.57 11.45 -9.01
N LEU A 158 19.21 12.72 -9.18
CA LEU A 158 19.53 13.50 -10.38
C LEU A 158 21.05 13.61 -10.60
N GLU A 159 21.83 13.87 -9.55
CA GLU A 159 23.30 13.89 -9.62
C GLU A 159 23.87 12.54 -10.07
N GLN A 160 23.37 11.43 -9.52
CA GLN A 160 23.82 10.09 -9.94
C GLN A 160 23.39 9.75 -11.36
N LEU A 161 22.19 10.16 -11.79
CA LEU A 161 21.72 9.98 -13.15
C LEU A 161 22.60 10.74 -14.14
N GLN A 162 22.98 11.98 -13.81
CA GLN A 162 23.89 12.77 -14.63
C GLN A 162 25.25 12.08 -14.78
N VAL A 163 25.84 11.59 -13.69
CA VAL A 163 27.09 10.83 -13.74
C VAL A 163 26.95 9.58 -14.62
N VAL A 164 25.81 8.87 -14.56
CA VAL A 164 25.57 7.72 -15.43
C VAL A 164 25.42 8.13 -16.89
N CYS A 165 24.75 9.24 -17.19
CA CYS A 165 24.69 9.78 -18.55
C CYS A 165 26.09 10.11 -19.09
N GLU A 166 26.92 10.79 -18.31
CA GLU A 166 28.27 11.19 -18.72
C GLU A 166 29.21 10.00 -18.90
N LEU A 167 29.20 9.03 -17.97
CA LEU A 167 30.10 7.86 -18.02
C LEU A 167 29.79 6.90 -19.18
N PHE A 168 28.54 6.86 -19.62
CA PHE A 168 28.08 5.94 -20.67
C PHE A 168 27.62 6.65 -21.95
N ASP A 169 27.83 7.96 -22.04
CA ASP A 169 27.48 8.80 -23.19
C ASP A 169 26.00 8.64 -23.65
N LEU A 170 25.09 8.65 -22.67
CA LEU A 170 23.67 8.32 -22.89
C LEU A 170 22.83 9.47 -23.46
N ASP A 171 23.43 10.64 -23.67
CA ASP A 171 22.74 11.84 -24.15
C ASP A 171 22.70 11.94 -25.69
N GLN A 172 23.47 11.11 -26.40
CA GLN A 172 23.55 11.13 -27.86
C GLN A 172 22.48 10.27 -28.58
N SER A 173 21.64 9.54 -27.84
CA SER A 173 20.76 8.52 -28.44
C SER A 173 19.35 9.02 -28.87
N GLU A 174 19.12 10.33 -28.96
CA GLU A 174 17.86 10.91 -29.50
C GLU A 174 17.99 11.49 -30.92
N THR A 175 19.18 11.43 -31.54
CA THR A 175 19.38 11.85 -32.93
C THR A 175 19.79 10.68 -33.81
N SER A 176 18.82 9.89 -34.29
CA SER A 176 18.84 9.14 -35.56
C SER A 176 17.45 8.63 -35.91
#